data_AF-A0AAW5V4G8-F1
#
_entry.id   AF-A0AAW5V4G8-F1
#
_cell.length_a   1.000
_cell.length_b   1.000
_cell.length_c   1.000
_cell.angle_alpha   90.00
_cell.angle_beta   90.00
_cell.angle_gamma   90.00
#
_symmetry.space_group_name_H-M   'P 1'
#
loop_
_entity.id
_entity.type
_entity.pdbx_description
1 polymer ?
#
loop_
_entity_poly.entity_id
_entity_poly.type
_entity_poly.pdbx_seq_one_letter_code
_entity_poly.pdbx_strand_id
1 'polypeptide(L)'
;MRDPKTIKEKVNKGFDVNTKRNEDGYTLLHYAAELGNIDLAKFLISKGAGLNVPMKDGTTPLATAIGFSKNEMIKLLLEEGVDPNYVLGERNYNRTHFHYYITKIRKFDPNLFSLFLSKGANIESKDSFTETPLITLASSEFQFLEHSKALLDARANPNAQTKFGITPLMGAVFSRNLPLVQILIRQGSNIELENTDGNTVLLAMINMGNYHPDKPKLFQILLDANANVNHTNAEGNSALHLSVIGDSLEILSILTKQNIDSSIRNSKGITALEQAITNENWPATKLLLAIETDINGWDKYGATKLHSAILNEKYELIQLLLDAGADPQKKDKWGKTAIEFAERQNNPKVLKLLKKE
;
A
#
# COMPACT_ATOMS: atom_id res chain seq x y z
N MET A 1 43.68 -10.89 5.41
CA MET A 1 42.85 -11.82 4.61
C MET A 1 43.71 -12.42 3.51
N ARG A 2 43.68 -13.74 3.31
CA ARG A 2 44.67 -14.46 2.49
C ARG A 2 44.37 -14.28 1.01
N ASP A 3 45.41 -14.01 0.21
CA ASP A 3 45.29 -13.87 -1.24
C ASP A 3 44.79 -15.17 -1.90
N PRO A 4 44.11 -15.09 -3.06
CA PRO A 4 43.56 -16.25 -3.76
C PRO A 4 44.58 -17.35 -4.09
N LYS A 5 45.85 -16.99 -4.35
CA LYS A 5 46.90 -17.96 -4.69
C LYS A 5 47.25 -18.82 -3.48
N THR A 6 47.45 -18.20 -2.31
CA THR A 6 47.70 -18.91 -1.05
C THR A 6 46.54 -19.85 -0.68
N ILE A 7 45.29 -19.46 -0.97
CA ILE A 7 44.13 -20.34 -0.75
C ILE A 7 44.21 -21.59 -1.64
N LYS A 8 44.48 -21.42 -2.94
CA LYS A 8 44.63 -22.55 -3.89
C LYS A 8 45.74 -23.51 -3.46
N GLU A 9 46.90 -22.99 -3.06
CA GLU A 9 48.02 -23.79 -2.57
C GLU A 9 47.66 -24.61 -1.33
N LYS A 10 46.94 -24.03 -0.37
CA LYS A 10 46.50 -24.73 0.85
C LYS A 10 45.51 -25.85 0.55
N VAL A 11 44.52 -25.58 -0.31
CA VAL A 11 43.54 -26.60 -0.71
C VAL A 11 44.23 -27.77 -1.43
N ASN A 12 45.21 -27.51 -2.29
CA ASN A 12 46.00 -28.57 -2.93
C ASN A 12 46.84 -29.39 -1.92
N LYS A 13 47.20 -28.81 -0.76
CA LYS A 13 47.86 -29.52 0.35
C LYS A 13 46.88 -30.26 1.29
N GLY A 14 45.62 -30.41 0.89
CA GLY A 14 44.61 -31.16 1.65
C GLY A 14 43.77 -30.32 2.62
N PHE A 15 43.81 -28.98 2.53
CA PHE A 15 42.83 -28.17 3.27
C PHE A 15 41.42 -28.43 2.77
N ASP A 16 40.53 -28.82 3.68
CA ASP A 16 39.11 -28.95 3.40
C ASP A 16 38.50 -27.59 2.99
N VAL A 17 37.84 -27.60 1.82
CA VAL A 17 37.20 -26.43 1.21
C VAL A 17 35.92 -26.00 1.91
N ASN A 18 35.27 -26.91 2.64
CA ASN A 18 33.99 -26.69 3.30
C ASN A 18 34.10 -26.26 4.76
N THR A 19 35.32 -26.21 5.30
CA THR A 19 35.54 -25.80 6.69
C THR A 19 35.02 -24.38 6.94
N LYS A 20 34.22 -24.23 8.00
CA LYS A 20 33.74 -22.96 8.53
C LYS A 20 34.91 -22.16 9.12
N ARG A 21 35.07 -20.91 8.68
CA ARG A 21 36.24 -20.05 8.97
C ARG A 21 36.00 -19.01 10.05
N ASN A 22 34.76 -18.82 10.46
CA ASN A 22 34.37 -18.01 11.60
C ASN A 22 33.17 -18.67 12.29
N GLU A 23 32.76 -18.09 13.42
CA GLU A 23 31.62 -18.57 14.18
C GLU A 23 30.30 -18.49 13.39
N ASP A 24 30.21 -17.61 12.40
CA ASP A 24 29.03 -17.46 11.55
C ASP A 24 28.92 -18.52 10.46
N GLY A 25 29.89 -19.42 10.32
CA GLY A 25 29.85 -20.48 9.31
C GLY A 25 30.34 -20.05 7.91
N TYR A 26 31.05 -18.92 7.81
CA TYR A 26 31.61 -18.41 6.56
C TYR A 26 32.62 -19.38 5.93
N THR A 27 32.49 -19.67 4.64
CA THR A 27 33.34 -20.65 3.91
C THR A 27 34.25 -19.98 2.88
N LEU A 28 35.15 -20.74 2.26
CA LEU A 28 35.98 -20.23 1.16
C LEU A 28 35.15 -19.82 -0.06
N LEU A 29 34.00 -20.45 -0.29
CA LEU A 29 33.12 -20.07 -1.40
C LEU A 29 32.38 -18.75 -1.12
N HIS A 30 32.02 -18.45 0.13
CA HIS A 30 31.53 -17.11 0.52
C HIS A 30 32.58 -16.04 0.23
N TYR A 31 33.84 -16.31 0.59
CA TYR A 31 34.95 -15.39 0.30
C TYR A 31 35.14 -15.13 -1.19
N ALA A 32 35.17 -16.19 -2.01
CA ALA A 32 35.27 -16.05 -3.45
C ALA A 32 34.07 -15.26 -4.01
N ALA A 33 32.87 -15.52 -3.50
CA ALA A 33 31.64 -14.86 -3.89
C ALA A 33 31.61 -13.36 -3.55
N GLU A 34 32.02 -12.99 -2.35
CA GLU A 34 32.14 -11.60 -1.88
C GLU A 34 33.11 -10.79 -2.75
N LEU A 35 34.27 -11.38 -3.07
CA LEU A 35 35.26 -10.73 -3.93
C LEU A 35 34.84 -10.71 -5.41
N GLY A 36 33.95 -11.61 -5.83
CA GLY A 36 33.67 -11.87 -7.25
C GLY A 36 34.82 -12.57 -7.97
N ASN A 37 35.65 -13.34 -7.25
CA ASN A 37 36.81 -14.02 -7.84
C ASN A 37 36.39 -15.34 -8.51
N ILE A 38 36.10 -15.27 -9.81
CA ILE A 38 35.63 -16.40 -10.63
C ILE A 38 36.62 -17.56 -10.65
N ASP A 39 37.91 -17.28 -10.81
CA ASP A 39 38.95 -18.32 -10.89
C ASP A 39 39.15 -19.06 -9.57
N LEU A 40 38.93 -18.38 -8.45
CA LEU A 40 38.96 -19.01 -7.13
C LEU A 40 37.70 -19.85 -6.93
N ALA A 41 36.51 -19.31 -7.25
CA ALA A 41 35.25 -20.05 -7.13
C ALA A 41 35.27 -21.33 -7.96
N LYS A 42 35.60 -21.27 -9.25
CA LYS A 42 35.71 -22.46 -10.13
C LYS A 42 36.66 -23.51 -9.56
N PHE A 43 37.82 -23.08 -9.05
CA PHE A 43 38.76 -23.98 -8.40
C PHE A 43 38.16 -24.63 -7.16
N LEU A 44 37.53 -23.86 -6.26
CA LEU A 44 36.92 -24.39 -5.03
C LEU A 44 35.78 -25.37 -5.35
N ILE A 45 34.93 -25.05 -6.33
CA ILE A 45 33.84 -25.92 -6.80
C ILE A 45 34.40 -27.23 -7.37
N SER A 46 35.46 -27.17 -8.18
CA SER A 46 36.15 -28.38 -8.69
C SER A 46 36.75 -29.26 -7.59
N LYS A 47 36.94 -28.72 -6.38
CA LYS A 47 37.43 -29.42 -5.19
C LYS A 47 36.30 -29.84 -4.25
N GLY A 48 35.04 -29.74 -4.67
CA GLY A 48 33.88 -30.17 -3.89
C GLY A 48 33.37 -29.15 -2.87
N ALA A 49 33.59 -27.86 -3.09
CA ALA A 49 32.98 -26.83 -2.26
C ALA A 49 31.45 -26.87 -2.38
N GLY A 50 30.75 -26.94 -1.25
CA GLY A 50 29.30 -26.92 -1.21
C GLY A 50 28.75 -25.57 -1.67
N LEU A 51 27.86 -25.61 -2.67
CA LEU A 51 27.34 -24.41 -3.33
C LEU A 51 26.33 -23.63 -2.46
N ASN A 52 25.59 -24.33 -1.60
CA ASN A 52 24.49 -23.79 -0.79
C ASN A 52 24.77 -23.87 0.73
N VAL A 53 26.03 -23.82 1.15
CA VAL A 53 26.35 -23.84 2.59
C VAL A 53 25.85 -22.54 3.24
N PRO A 54 24.90 -22.58 4.19
CA PRO A 54 24.42 -21.36 4.84
C PRO A 54 25.33 -20.95 5.99
N MET A 55 25.52 -19.64 6.15
CA MET A 55 25.96 -19.01 7.39
C MET A 55 24.88 -19.12 8.47
N LYS A 56 25.20 -18.77 9.72
CA LYS A 56 24.27 -18.74 10.86
C LYS A 56 23.01 -17.91 10.59
N ASP A 57 23.14 -16.83 9.82
CA ASP A 57 22.01 -15.97 9.44
C ASP A 57 21.26 -16.44 8.18
N GLY A 58 21.63 -17.61 7.64
CA GLY A 58 21.06 -18.20 6.45
C GLY A 58 21.59 -17.64 5.12
N THR A 59 22.59 -16.75 5.15
CA THR A 59 23.25 -16.26 3.94
C THR A 59 24.06 -17.38 3.28
N THR A 60 23.86 -17.60 1.98
CA THR A 60 24.60 -18.58 1.15
C THR A 60 25.65 -17.87 0.30
N PRO A 61 26.58 -18.60 -0.36
CA PRO A 61 27.51 -18.00 -1.31
C PRO A 61 26.82 -17.22 -2.45
N LEU A 62 25.69 -17.71 -2.98
CA LEU A 62 24.92 -16.98 -3.99
C LEU A 62 24.30 -15.70 -3.41
N ALA A 63 23.72 -15.75 -2.20
CA ALA A 63 23.21 -14.55 -1.54
C ALA A 63 24.31 -13.52 -1.23
N THR A 64 25.52 -13.98 -0.90
CA THR A 64 26.71 -13.11 -0.78
C THR A 64 27.04 -12.45 -2.13
N ALA A 65 27.13 -13.21 -3.22
CA ALA A 65 27.39 -12.65 -4.56
C ALA A 65 26.35 -11.60 -4.97
N ILE A 66 25.06 -11.85 -4.67
CA ILE A 66 23.96 -10.89 -4.89
C ILE A 66 24.17 -9.62 -4.05
N GLY A 67 24.43 -9.77 -2.75
CA GLY A 67 24.60 -8.64 -1.83
C GLY A 67 25.76 -7.71 -2.22
N PHE A 68 26.83 -8.27 -2.81
CA PHE A 68 27.97 -7.52 -3.31
C PHE A 68 27.91 -7.21 -4.82
N SER A 69 26.77 -7.46 -5.47
CA SER A 69 26.51 -7.18 -6.90
C SER A 69 27.57 -7.78 -7.85
N LYS A 70 27.98 -9.03 -7.59
CA LYS A 70 28.98 -9.75 -8.38
C LYS A 70 28.33 -10.55 -9.51
N ASN A 71 27.88 -9.88 -10.57
CA ASN A 71 27.07 -10.47 -11.65
C ASN A 71 27.68 -11.73 -12.28
N GLU A 72 28.98 -11.74 -12.60
CA GLU A 72 29.65 -12.93 -13.15
C GLU A 72 29.70 -14.10 -12.17
N MET A 73 29.75 -13.81 -10.86
CA MET A 73 29.69 -14.84 -9.83
C MET A 73 28.28 -15.39 -9.66
N ILE A 74 27.26 -14.53 -9.69
CA ILE A 74 25.85 -14.93 -9.68
C ILE A 74 25.59 -15.89 -10.85
N LYS A 75 26.05 -15.51 -12.04
CA LYS A 75 25.97 -16.33 -13.25
C LYS A 75 26.64 -17.68 -13.06
N LEU A 76 27.91 -17.70 -12.63
CA LEU A 76 28.65 -18.94 -12.38
C LEU A 76 27.89 -19.87 -11.43
N LEU A 77 27.45 -19.38 -10.26
CA LEU A 77 26.81 -20.21 -9.25
C LEU A 77 25.46 -20.79 -9.73
N LEU A 78 24.69 -20.05 -10.52
CA LEU A 78 23.48 -20.56 -11.16
C LEU A 78 23.78 -21.59 -12.26
N GLU A 79 24.85 -21.39 -13.03
CA GLU A 79 25.31 -22.35 -14.05
C GLU A 79 25.75 -23.68 -13.43
N GLU A 80 26.41 -23.63 -12.27
CA GLU A 80 26.84 -24.77 -11.46
C GLU A 80 25.67 -25.46 -10.70
N GLY A 81 24.44 -24.99 -10.88
CA GLY A 81 23.23 -25.69 -10.40
C GLY A 81 22.72 -25.27 -9.03
N VAL A 82 23.08 -24.07 -8.54
CA VAL A 82 22.40 -23.51 -7.36
C VAL A 82 20.92 -23.30 -7.68
N ASP A 83 20.05 -23.90 -6.86
CA ASP A 83 18.60 -23.74 -6.96
C ASP A 83 18.19 -22.26 -6.72
N PRO A 84 17.59 -21.59 -7.72
CA PRO A 84 17.10 -20.22 -7.55
C PRO A 84 15.93 -20.11 -6.56
N ASN A 85 15.28 -21.23 -6.21
CA ASN A 85 14.17 -21.29 -5.27
C ASN A 85 14.58 -21.65 -3.84
N TYR A 86 15.87 -21.85 -3.57
CA TYR A 86 16.34 -22.10 -2.21
C TYR A 86 15.98 -20.93 -1.30
N VAL A 87 15.32 -21.25 -0.19
CA VAL A 87 14.82 -20.29 0.80
C VAL A 87 15.94 -19.89 1.75
N LEU A 88 16.23 -18.59 1.80
CA LEU A 88 17.21 -18.01 2.71
C LEU A 88 16.66 -17.95 4.15
N GLY A 89 17.53 -17.62 5.11
CA GLY A 89 17.12 -17.50 6.52
C GLY A 89 16.22 -16.30 6.82
N GLU A 90 15.71 -16.25 8.05
CA GLU A 90 14.75 -15.24 8.54
C GLU A 90 15.25 -13.80 8.40
N ARG A 91 16.56 -13.57 8.52
CA ARG A 91 17.19 -12.25 8.32
C ARG A 91 16.94 -11.70 6.92
N ASN A 92 16.78 -12.59 5.93
CA ASN A 92 16.42 -12.26 4.56
C ASN A 92 14.93 -12.49 4.29
N TYR A 93 14.11 -12.44 5.34
CA TYR A 93 12.65 -12.61 5.29
C TYR A 93 12.21 -13.93 4.66
N ASN A 94 13.01 -14.99 4.76
CA ASN A 94 12.71 -16.28 4.10
C ASN A 94 12.46 -16.15 2.59
N ARG A 95 13.15 -15.21 1.93
CA ARG A 95 13.09 -15.05 0.46
C ARG A 95 13.84 -16.18 -0.23
N THR A 96 13.38 -16.57 -1.40
CA THR A 96 14.16 -17.41 -2.32
C THR A 96 15.38 -16.66 -2.84
N HIS A 97 16.40 -17.33 -3.38
CA HIS A 97 17.51 -16.65 -4.06
C HIS A 97 17.03 -15.69 -5.15
N PHE A 98 16.01 -16.07 -5.94
CA PHE A 98 15.44 -15.20 -6.96
C PHE A 98 14.76 -13.97 -6.38
N HIS A 99 13.89 -14.14 -5.37
CA HIS A 99 13.21 -13.02 -4.72
C HIS A 99 14.21 -12.09 -4.04
N TYR A 100 15.23 -12.65 -3.38
CA TYR A 100 16.32 -11.87 -2.82
C TYR A 100 17.10 -11.12 -3.91
N TYR A 101 17.47 -11.78 -5.01
CA TYR A 101 18.14 -11.15 -6.15
C TYR A 101 17.37 -9.93 -6.64
N ILE A 102 16.13 -10.13 -7.09
CA ILE A 102 15.38 -9.08 -7.80
C ILE A 102 15.04 -7.89 -6.89
N THR A 103 14.95 -8.10 -5.58
CA THR A 103 14.67 -7.04 -4.59
C THR A 103 15.93 -6.38 -4.01
N LYS A 104 17.12 -6.94 -4.26
CA LYS A 104 18.39 -6.42 -3.73
C LYS A 104 19.21 -5.65 -4.77
N ILE A 105 19.18 -6.09 -6.03
CA ILE A 105 19.96 -5.44 -7.09
C ILE A 105 19.35 -4.07 -7.46
N ARG A 106 20.20 -3.05 -7.64
CA ARG A 106 19.75 -1.69 -8.00
C ARG A 106 19.55 -1.50 -9.49
N LYS A 107 20.49 -2.03 -10.28
CA LYS A 107 20.48 -1.94 -11.73
C LYS A 107 19.95 -3.25 -12.28
N PHE A 108 18.82 -3.17 -12.99
CA PHE A 108 18.22 -4.33 -13.63
C PHE A 108 19.19 -4.90 -14.68
N ASP A 109 19.37 -6.23 -14.65
CA ASP A 109 20.16 -6.97 -15.62
C ASP A 109 19.25 -8.01 -16.28
N PRO A 110 18.79 -7.78 -17.53
CA PRO A 110 17.86 -8.68 -18.21
C PRO A 110 18.47 -10.06 -18.50
N ASN A 111 19.79 -10.15 -18.63
CA ASN A 111 20.46 -11.43 -18.88
C ASN A 111 20.48 -12.29 -17.62
N LEU A 112 20.80 -11.69 -16.47
CA LEU A 112 20.72 -12.40 -15.19
C LEU A 112 19.27 -12.77 -14.84
N PHE A 113 18.32 -11.87 -15.07
CA PHE A 113 16.90 -12.18 -14.90
C PHE A 113 16.49 -13.40 -15.74
N SER A 114 16.81 -13.39 -17.03
CA SER A 114 16.53 -14.51 -17.94
C SER A 114 17.24 -15.79 -17.51
N LEU A 115 18.46 -15.69 -16.99
CA LEU A 115 19.20 -16.84 -16.45
C LEU A 115 18.47 -17.44 -15.25
N PHE A 116 18.04 -16.63 -14.28
CA PHE A 116 17.24 -17.10 -13.15
C PHE A 116 15.98 -17.84 -13.62
N LEU A 117 15.23 -17.27 -14.57
CA LEU A 117 14.03 -17.92 -15.11
C LEU A 117 14.35 -19.23 -15.83
N SER A 118 15.42 -19.26 -16.63
CA SER A 118 15.87 -20.48 -17.33
C SER A 118 16.30 -21.60 -16.38
N LYS A 119 16.69 -21.24 -15.15
CA LYS A 119 17.01 -22.17 -14.05
C LYS A 119 15.79 -22.53 -13.19
N GLY A 120 14.59 -22.12 -13.58
CA GLY A 120 13.34 -22.48 -12.93
C GLY A 120 12.96 -21.61 -11.73
N ALA A 121 13.44 -20.36 -11.67
CA ALA A 121 13.05 -19.43 -10.62
C ALA A 121 11.52 -19.23 -10.57
N ASN A 122 10.94 -19.36 -9.38
CA ASN A 122 9.53 -19.12 -9.12
C ASN A 122 9.29 -17.61 -8.93
N ILE A 123 8.66 -17.00 -9.95
CA ILE A 123 8.26 -15.58 -9.94
C ILE A 123 7.24 -15.26 -8.85
N GLU A 124 6.49 -16.25 -8.38
CA GLU A 124 5.45 -16.12 -7.36
C GLU A 124 5.90 -16.61 -5.97
N SER A 125 7.21 -16.75 -5.74
CA SER A 125 7.71 -17.16 -4.42
C SER A 125 7.29 -16.18 -3.34
N LYS A 126 6.96 -16.67 -2.15
CA LYS A 126 6.47 -15.85 -1.04
C LYS A 126 7.51 -15.75 0.07
N ASP A 127 7.69 -14.55 0.61
CA ASP A 127 8.53 -14.30 1.77
C ASP A 127 7.74 -14.45 3.10
N SER A 128 8.35 -14.13 4.25
CA SER A 128 7.72 -14.20 5.57
C SER A 128 6.48 -13.32 5.75
N PHE A 129 6.34 -12.27 4.94
CA PHE A 129 5.15 -11.41 4.89
C PHE A 129 4.17 -11.85 3.82
N THR A 130 4.41 -13.00 3.19
CA THR A 130 3.68 -13.54 2.04
C THR A 130 3.70 -12.61 0.82
N GLU A 131 4.68 -11.71 0.75
CA GLU A 131 4.87 -10.87 -0.42
C GLU A 131 5.46 -11.71 -1.55
N THR A 132 4.94 -11.53 -2.77
CA THR A 132 5.64 -11.96 -3.97
C THR A 132 6.71 -10.92 -4.33
N PRO A 133 7.71 -11.25 -5.18
CA PRO A 133 8.66 -10.28 -5.68
C PRO A 133 8.02 -9.00 -6.22
N LEU A 134 6.90 -9.12 -6.94
CA LEU A 134 6.19 -7.96 -7.48
C LEU A 134 5.62 -7.06 -6.37
N ILE A 135 5.03 -7.64 -5.32
CA ILE A 135 4.53 -6.88 -4.16
C ILE A 135 5.68 -6.15 -3.46
N THR A 136 6.78 -6.85 -3.17
CA THR A 136 7.93 -6.24 -2.48
C THR A 136 8.52 -5.06 -3.27
N LEU A 137 8.64 -5.20 -4.60
CA LEU A 137 9.14 -4.11 -5.45
C LEU A 137 8.16 -2.95 -5.53
N ALA A 138 6.85 -3.23 -5.63
CA ALA A 138 5.83 -2.20 -5.70
C ALA A 138 5.73 -1.38 -4.41
N SER A 139 5.89 -2.01 -3.25
CA SER A 139 5.88 -1.36 -1.93
C SER A 139 7.21 -0.68 -1.56
N SER A 140 8.22 -0.75 -2.42
CA SER A 140 9.54 -0.16 -2.13
C SER A 140 9.59 1.33 -2.40
N GLU A 141 10.28 2.09 -1.53
CA GLU A 141 10.61 3.51 -1.80
C GLU A 141 11.55 3.69 -3.00
N PHE A 142 12.24 2.62 -3.41
CA PHE A 142 13.11 2.65 -4.57
C PHE A 142 12.30 2.36 -5.84
N GLN A 143 12.49 3.17 -6.87
CA GLN A 143 11.76 3.05 -8.14
C GLN A 143 12.26 1.88 -8.99
N PHE A 144 11.94 0.65 -8.60
CA PHE A 144 12.30 -0.58 -9.30
C PHE A 144 11.45 -0.86 -10.55
N LEU A 145 11.15 0.18 -11.34
CA LEU A 145 10.19 0.12 -12.45
C LEU A 145 10.55 -0.96 -13.48
N GLU A 146 11.81 -1.06 -13.88
CA GLU A 146 12.26 -2.06 -14.86
C GLU A 146 12.21 -3.49 -14.31
N HIS A 147 12.43 -3.68 -13.00
CA HIS A 147 12.32 -5.00 -12.37
C HIS A 147 10.85 -5.44 -12.32
N SER A 148 9.95 -4.53 -11.92
CA SER A 148 8.51 -4.78 -11.89
C SER A 148 7.95 -5.05 -13.29
N LYS A 149 8.38 -4.31 -14.32
CA LYS A 149 8.02 -4.59 -15.72
C LYS A 149 8.47 -5.98 -16.14
N ALA A 150 9.73 -6.33 -15.88
CA ALA A 150 10.24 -7.66 -16.25
C ALA A 150 9.46 -8.80 -15.59
N LEU A 151 9.06 -8.63 -14.32
CA LEU A 151 8.19 -9.61 -13.64
C LEU A 151 6.81 -9.70 -14.31
N LEU A 152 6.18 -8.56 -14.62
CA LEU A 152 4.87 -8.52 -15.30
C LEU A 152 4.94 -9.14 -16.70
N ASP A 153 5.98 -8.84 -17.47
CA ASP A 153 6.23 -9.42 -18.80
C ASP A 153 6.45 -10.94 -18.70
N ALA A 154 7.04 -11.40 -17.60
CA ALA A 154 7.17 -12.81 -17.25
C ALA A 154 5.91 -13.42 -16.60
N ARG A 155 4.76 -12.71 -16.68
CA ARG A 155 3.44 -13.12 -16.18
C ARG A 155 3.33 -13.24 -14.66
N ALA A 156 4.08 -12.43 -13.92
CA ALA A 156 3.82 -12.27 -12.49
C ALA A 156 2.38 -11.83 -12.26
N ASN A 157 1.72 -12.38 -11.23
CA ASN A 157 0.32 -12.10 -10.95
C ASN A 157 0.15 -10.67 -10.40
N PRO A 158 -0.47 -9.74 -11.14
CA PRO A 158 -0.68 -8.36 -10.67
C PRO A 158 -1.74 -8.26 -9.55
N ASN A 159 -2.42 -9.38 -9.26
CA ASN A 159 -3.49 -9.53 -8.27
C ASN A 159 -3.09 -10.42 -7.08
N ALA A 160 -1.80 -10.74 -6.94
CA ALA A 160 -1.32 -11.44 -5.75
C ALA A 160 -1.66 -10.65 -4.49
N GLN A 161 -2.00 -11.35 -3.41
CA GLN A 161 -2.28 -10.74 -2.11
C GLN A 161 -1.38 -11.33 -1.02
N THR A 162 -0.90 -10.46 -0.14
CA THR A 162 -0.29 -10.87 1.12
C THR A 162 -1.37 -11.40 2.09
N LYS A 163 -0.95 -11.87 3.27
CA LYS A 163 -1.80 -12.25 4.40
C LYS A 163 -2.62 -11.07 4.95
N PHE A 164 -2.24 -9.84 4.61
CA PHE A 164 -2.97 -8.62 4.94
C PHE A 164 -3.82 -8.11 3.75
N GLY A 165 -3.93 -8.90 2.68
CA GLY A 165 -4.66 -8.54 1.46
C GLY A 165 -4.00 -7.45 0.61
N ILE A 166 -2.76 -7.07 0.90
CA ILE A 166 -2.03 -6.05 0.14
C ILE A 166 -1.70 -6.57 -1.26
N THR A 167 -2.09 -5.81 -2.29
CA THR A 167 -1.81 -6.08 -3.70
C THR A 167 -0.58 -5.30 -4.20
N PRO A 168 0.02 -5.67 -5.35
CA PRO A 168 1.00 -4.84 -6.03
C PRO A 168 0.50 -3.41 -6.29
N LEU A 169 -0.77 -3.25 -6.69
CA LEU A 169 -1.35 -1.94 -6.97
C LEU A 169 -1.42 -1.08 -5.71
N MET A 170 -1.85 -1.65 -4.58
CA MET A 170 -1.80 -0.95 -3.28
C MET A 170 -0.38 -0.51 -2.95
N GLY A 171 0.60 -1.43 -3.03
CA GLY A 171 2.01 -1.11 -2.79
C GLY A 171 2.53 0.04 -3.65
N ALA A 172 2.25 0.01 -4.96
CA ALA A 172 2.66 1.05 -5.91
C ALA A 172 2.02 2.42 -5.63
N VAL A 173 0.77 2.44 -5.17
CA VAL A 173 0.08 3.67 -4.75
C VAL A 173 0.74 4.23 -3.49
N PHE A 174 0.96 3.41 -2.45
CA PHE A 174 1.62 3.84 -1.21
C PHE A 174 3.07 4.31 -1.42
N SER A 175 3.80 3.70 -2.36
CA SER A 175 5.17 4.08 -2.70
C SER A 175 5.27 5.26 -3.69
N ARG A 176 4.14 5.80 -4.17
CA ARG A 176 4.07 6.92 -5.12
C ARG A 176 4.64 6.61 -6.50
N ASN A 177 4.67 5.35 -6.88
CA ASN A 177 5.21 4.95 -8.17
C ASN A 177 4.14 5.09 -9.27
N LEU A 178 3.82 6.34 -9.64
CA LEU A 178 2.85 6.67 -10.68
C LEU A 178 3.04 5.87 -11.99
N PRO A 179 4.26 5.72 -12.54
CA PRO A 179 4.48 4.86 -13.70
C PRO A 179 4.07 3.41 -13.45
N LEU A 180 4.41 2.84 -12.29
CA LEU A 180 4.04 1.46 -11.97
C LEU A 180 2.53 1.30 -11.73
N VAL A 181 1.87 2.25 -11.09
CA VAL A 181 0.39 2.26 -10.94
C VAL A 181 -0.28 2.15 -12.32
N GLN A 182 0.14 2.98 -13.27
CA GLN A 182 -0.43 2.94 -14.63
C GLN A 182 -0.14 1.61 -15.34
N ILE A 183 1.06 1.05 -15.18
CA ILE A 183 1.42 -0.24 -15.76
C ILE A 183 0.57 -1.36 -15.17
N LEU A 184 0.42 -1.40 -13.83
CA LEU A 184 -0.37 -2.43 -13.13
C LEU A 184 -1.83 -2.41 -13.57
N ILE A 185 -2.45 -1.23 -13.64
CA ILE A 185 -3.82 -1.07 -14.16
C ILE A 185 -3.93 -1.62 -15.59
N ARG A 186 -3.00 -1.25 -16.48
CA ARG A 186 -2.99 -1.75 -17.88
C ARG A 186 -2.77 -3.26 -17.98
N GLN A 187 -2.04 -3.86 -17.03
CA GLN A 187 -1.74 -5.29 -16.97
C GLN A 187 -2.82 -6.10 -16.25
N GLY A 188 -4.00 -5.52 -15.98
CA GLY A 188 -5.14 -6.26 -15.44
C GLY A 188 -5.16 -6.39 -13.92
N SER A 189 -4.57 -5.44 -13.18
CA SER A 189 -4.84 -5.32 -11.75
C SER A 189 -6.33 -5.13 -11.50
N ASN A 190 -6.88 -5.94 -10.60
CA ASN A 190 -8.22 -5.79 -10.06
C ASN A 190 -8.18 -4.73 -8.96
N ILE A 191 -8.78 -3.57 -9.26
CA ILE A 191 -8.83 -2.39 -8.40
C ILE A 191 -9.71 -2.61 -7.16
N GLU A 192 -10.64 -3.56 -7.24
CA GLU A 192 -11.62 -3.85 -6.19
C GLU A 192 -11.16 -4.94 -5.22
N LEU A 193 -9.90 -5.39 -5.28
CA LEU A 193 -9.37 -6.29 -4.25
C LEU A 193 -9.22 -5.56 -2.93
N GLU A 194 -9.67 -6.21 -1.86
CA GLU A 194 -9.70 -5.67 -0.52
C GLU A 194 -8.51 -6.14 0.33
N ASN A 195 -7.98 -5.25 1.17
CA ASN A 195 -7.09 -5.62 2.26
C ASN A 195 -7.88 -6.23 3.44
N THR A 196 -7.20 -6.63 4.52
CA THR A 196 -7.87 -7.21 5.70
C THR A 196 -8.82 -6.26 6.44
N ASP A 197 -8.75 -4.96 6.18
CA ASP A 197 -9.67 -3.96 6.74
C ASP A 197 -10.90 -3.76 5.83
N GLY A 198 -11.02 -4.51 4.74
CA GLY A 198 -12.04 -4.34 3.70
C GLY A 198 -11.78 -3.15 2.77
N ASN A 199 -10.60 -2.51 2.84
CA ASN A 199 -10.28 -1.37 2.00
C ASN A 199 -9.83 -1.83 0.61
N THR A 200 -10.49 -1.35 -0.44
CA THR A 200 -9.93 -1.35 -1.81
C THR A 200 -8.76 -0.36 -1.90
N VAL A 201 -8.01 -0.34 -3.01
CA VAL A 201 -6.92 0.63 -3.18
C VAL A 201 -7.40 2.08 -3.11
N LEU A 202 -8.62 2.36 -3.59
CA LEU A 202 -9.24 3.69 -3.51
C LEU A 202 -9.48 4.12 -2.05
N LEU A 203 -9.99 3.21 -1.20
CA LEU A 203 -10.21 3.50 0.21
C LEU A 203 -8.89 3.59 1.00
N ALA A 204 -7.98 2.63 0.77
CA ALA A 204 -6.71 2.53 1.49
C ALA A 204 -5.85 3.79 1.31
N MET A 205 -5.87 4.38 0.11
CA MET A 205 -5.06 5.58 -0.17
C MET A 205 -5.57 6.85 0.51
N ILE A 206 -6.83 6.90 0.97
CA ILE A 206 -7.37 8.08 1.67
C ILE A 206 -6.62 8.32 2.98
N ASN A 207 -6.07 7.28 3.60
CA ASN A 207 -5.30 7.39 4.84
C ASN A 207 -3.79 7.63 4.63
N MET A 208 -3.33 7.73 3.38
CA MET A 208 -2.01 8.28 3.09
C MET A 208 -2.03 9.75 3.51
N GLY A 209 -1.31 10.12 4.57
CA GLY A 209 -1.47 11.41 5.28
C GLY A 209 -1.61 12.65 4.38
N ASN A 210 -2.25 13.71 4.91
CA ASN A 210 -2.78 14.82 4.12
C ASN A 210 -1.74 15.62 3.30
N TYR A 211 -0.45 15.58 3.65
CA TYR A 211 0.62 16.32 2.95
C TYR A 211 1.23 15.55 1.78
N HIS A 212 0.41 14.80 1.04
CA HIS A 212 0.87 13.93 -0.02
C HIS A 212 0.57 14.55 -1.40
N PRO A 213 1.53 15.20 -2.08
CA PRO A 213 1.27 16.03 -3.27
C PRO A 213 0.68 15.25 -4.45
N ASP A 214 1.02 13.97 -4.59
CA ASP A 214 0.50 13.12 -5.67
C ASP A 214 -0.84 12.44 -5.34
N LYS A 215 -1.36 12.61 -4.11
CA LYS A 215 -2.55 11.87 -3.65
C LYS A 215 -3.79 12.20 -4.48
N PRO A 216 -4.11 13.47 -4.81
CA PRO A 216 -5.24 13.81 -5.68
C PRO A 216 -5.10 13.20 -7.08
N LYS A 217 -3.88 13.23 -7.62
CA LYS A 217 -3.58 12.67 -8.96
C LYS A 217 -3.70 11.15 -8.98
N LEU A 218 -3.18 10.46 -7.97
CA LEU A 218 -3.35 9.02 -7.80
C LEU A 218 -4.83 8.66 -7.65
N PHE A 219 -5.59 9.45 -6.88
CA PHE A 219 -7.01 9.24 -6.67
C PHE A 219 -7.78 9.35 -7.99
N GLN A 220 -7.50 10.39 -8.78
CA GLN A 220 -8.09 10.55 -10.11
C GLN A 220 -7.76 9.39 -11.05
N ILE A 221 -6.52 8.90 -11.05
CA ILE A 221 -6.12 7.73 -11.86
C ILE A 221 -6.96 6.49 -11.51
N LEU A 222 -7.26 6.27 -10.23
CA LEU A 222 -8.11 5.14 -9.80
C LEU A 222 -9.57 5.34 -10.23
N LEU A 223 -10.11 6.55 -10.12
CA LEU A 223 -11.46 6.87 -10.61
C LEU A 223 -11.57 6.68 -12.13
N ASP A 224 -10.57 7.15 -12.88
CA ASP A 224 -10.49 6.99 -14.35
C ASP A 224 -10.39 5.52 -14.75
N ALA A 225 -9.88 4.67 -13.84
CA ALA A 225 -9.84 3.22 -13.99
C ALA A 225 -11.09 2.52 -13.42
N ASN A 226 -12.19 3.26 -13.25
CA ASN A 226 -13.50 2.78 -12.82
C ASN A 226 -13.55 2.20 -11.39
N ALA A 227 -12.70 2.67 -10.48
CA ALA A 227 -12.78 2.29 -9.07
C ALA A 227 -14.18 2.57 -8.48
N ASN A 228 -14.74 1.62 -7.74
CA ASN A 228 -16.05 1.81 -7.11
C ASN A 228 -15.96 2.82 -5.94
N VAL A 229 -16.42 4.03 -6.21
CA VAL A 229 -16.42 5.13 -5.22
C VAL A 229 -17.37 4.89 -4.04
N ASN A 230 -18.38 4.03 -4.21
CA ASN A 230 -19.37 3.70 -3.19
C ASN A 230 -18.99 2.45 -2.37
N HIS A 231 -17.82 1.86 -2.61
CA HIS A 231 -17.36 0.73 -1.81
C HIS A 231 -17.24 1.10 -0.33
N THR A 232 -17.56 0.14 0.55
CA THR A 232 -17.43 0.30 1.99
C THR A 232 -16.47 -0.73 2.55
N ASN A 233 -15.63 -0.31 3.48
CA ASN A 233 -14.71 -1.22 4.16
C ASN A 233 -15.42 -2.09 5.21
N ALA A 234 -14.66 -2.89 5.97
CA ALA A 234 -15.21 -3.80 6.98
C ALA A 234 -15.98 -3.10 8.11
N GLU A 235 -15.71 -1.82 8.37
CA GLU A 235 -16.45 -0.99 9.32
C GLU A 235 -17.69 -0.30 8.69
N GLY A 236 -17.99 -0.59 7.43
CA GLY A 236 -19.03 0.09 6.64
C GLY A 236 -18.66 1.52 6.22
N ASN A 237 -17.41 1.95 6.43
CA ASN A 237 -16.99 3.30 6.06
C ASN A 237 -16.78 3.39 4.54
N SER A 238 -17.51 4.29 3.88
CA SER A 238 -17.27 4.68 2.49
C SER A 238 -16.11 5.68 2.35
N ALA A 239 -15.73 6.00 1.11
CA ALA A 239 -14.72 7.03 0.83
C ALA A 239 -15.03 8.40 1.46
N LEU A 240 -16.32 8.77 1.56
CA LEU A 240 -16.75 10.00 2.26
C LEU A 240 -16.46 9.93 3.76
N HIS A 241 -16.76 8.79 4.41
CA HIS A 241 -16.48 8.60 5.83
C HIS A 241 -14.98 8.70 6.12
N LEU A 242 -14.17 7.96 5.36
CA LEU A 242 -12.72 7.96 5.53
C LEU A 242 -12.12 9.35 5.28
N SER A 243 -12.65 10.10 4.31
CA SER A 243 -12.18 11.47 4.06
C SER A 243 -12.47 12.42 5.21
N VAL A 244 -13.60 12.26 5.91
CA VAL A 244 -13.93 13.03 7.13
C VAL A 244 -13.04 12.59 8.31
N ILE A 245 -12.86 11.29 8.51
CA ILE A 245 -12.06 10.73 9.61
C ILE A 245 -10.58 11.14 9.48
N GLY A 246 -10.02 11.06 8.27
CA GLY A 246 -8.63 11.43 7.98
C GLY A 246 -8.42 12.93 7.69
N ASP A 247 -9.48 13.75 7.78
CA ASP A 247 -9.47 15.18 7.41
C ASP A 247 -8.88 15.44 5.99
N SER A 248 -9.17 14.54 5.06
CA SER A 248 -8.72 14.62 3.66
C SER A 248 -9.66 15.48 2.81
N LEU A 249 -9.75 16.77 3.13
CA LEU A 249 -10.68 17.71 2.46
C LEU A 249 -10.49 17.81 0.95
N GLU A 250 -9.27 17.63 0.44
CA GLU A 250 -9.00 17.64 -1.00
C GLU A 250 -9.62 16.44 -1.72
N ILE A 251 -9.47 15.23 -1.15
CA ILE A 251 -10.15 14.04 -1.67
C ILE A 251 -11.66 14.18 -1.51
N LEU A 252 -12.14 14.69 -0.37
CA LEU A 252 -13.55 14.95 -0.16
C LEU A 252 -14.13 15.89 -1.24
N SER A 253 -13.40 16.94 -1.61
CA SER A 253 -13.76 17.88 -2.68
C SER A 253 -13.78 17.24 -4.08
N ILE A 254 -12.93 16.25 -4.33
CA ILE A 254 -12.99 15.45 -5.57
C ILE A 254 -14.25 14.57 -5.55
N LEU A 255 -14.48 13.86 -4.44
CA LEU A 255 -15.60 12.96 -4.26
C LEU A 255 -16.96 13.66 -4.42
N THR A 256 -17.14 14.85 -3.86
CA THR A 256 -18.40 15.61 -3.93
C THR A 256 -18.71 16.16 -5.32
N LYS A 257 -17.74 16.11 -6.25
CA LYS A 257 -17.96 16.42 -7.67
C LYS A 257 -18.35 15.18 -8.49
N GLN A 258 -18.29 13.99 -7.89
CA GLN A 258 -18.72 12.73 -8.51
C GLN A 258 -20.17 12.42 -8.16
N ASN A 259 -20.80 11.53 -8.93
CA ASN A 259 -22.12 10.98 -8.60
C ASN A 259 -22.00 9.89 -7.52
N ILE A 260 -21.70 10.31 -6.29
CA ILE A 260 -21.47 9.44 -5.13
C ILE A 260 -22.71 9.32 -4.26
N ASP A 261 -22.92 8.15 -3.65
CA ASP A 261 -23.99 7.94 -2.68
C ASP A 261 -23.59 8.51 -1.31
N SER A 262 -24.13 9.69 -0.99
CA SER A 262 -23.94 10.36 0.31
C SER A 262 -24.77 9.75 1.44
N SER A 263 -25.70 8.85 1.13
CA SER A 263 -26.64 8.25 2.10
C SER A 263 -26.10 7.01 2.80
N ILE A 264 -24.95 6.48 2.36
CA ILE A 264 -24.29 5.32 2.95
C ILE A 264 -24.12 5.54 4.46
N ARG A 265 -24.48 4.52 5.25
CA ARG A 265 -24.31 4.49 6.70
C ARG A 265 -23.27 3.45 7.07
N ASN A 266 -22.31 3.83 7.91
CA ASN A 266 -21.31 2.90 8.41
C ASN A 266 -21.87 1.94 9.49
N SER A 267 -21.01 1.11 10.09
CA SER A 267 -21.39 0.16 11.15
C SER A 267 -21.98 0.81 12.42
N LYS A 268 -21.73 2.10 12.65
CA LYS A 268 -22.37 2.89 13.73
C LYS A 268 -23.74 3.43 13.32
N GLY A 269 -24.17 3.15 12.10
CA GLY A 269 -25.43 3.60 11.54
C GLY A 269 -25.46 5.09 11.19
N ILE A 270 -24.31 5.74 11.01
CA ILE A 270 -24.23 7.18 10.70
C ILE A 270 -23.69 7.44 9.28
N THR A 271 -24.10 8.54 8.66
CA THR A 271 -23.56 9.00 7.37
C THR A 271 -22.27 9.81 7.54
N ALA A 272 -21.55 10.05 6.44
CA ALA A 272 -20.36 10.90 6.47
C ALA A 272 -20.67 12.35 6.91
N LEU A 273 -21.83 12.90 6.53
CA LEU A 273 -22.28 14.23 6.97
C LEU A 273 -22.53 14.25 8.49
N GLU A 274 -23.24 13.24 9.01
CA GLU A 274 -23.50 13.12 10.45
C GLU A 274 -22.18 12.96 11.25
N GLN A 275 -21.20 12.24 10.69
CA GLN A 275 -19.86 12.14 11.25
C GLN A 275 -19.12 13.49 11.25
N ALA A 276 -19.18 14.25 10.15
CA ALA A 276 -18.54 15.57 10.04
C ALA A 276 -19.12 16.58 11.02
N ILE A 277 -20.45 16.59 11.18
CA ILE A 277 -21.17 17.43 12.15
C ILE A 277 -20.78 17.06 13.58
N THR A 278 -20.73 15.77 13.90
CA THR A 278 -20.35 15.26 15.23
C THR A 278 -18.92 15.65 15.60
N ASN A 279 -18.01 15.63 14.62
CA ASN A 279 -16.62 16.03 14.79
C ASN A 279 -16.42 17.56 14.77
N GLU A 280 -17.49 18.34 14.55
CA GLU A 280 -17.45 19.79 14.34
C GLU A 280 -16.49 20.21 13.20
N ASN A 281 -16.33 19.33 12.21
CA ASN A 281 -15.53 19.60 11.02
C ASN A 281 -16.37 20.39 10.01
N TRP A 282 -16.46 21.70 10.21
CA TRP A 282 -17.26 22.60 9.37
C TRP A 282 -16.83 22.66 7.89
N PRO A 283 -15.52 22.64 7.55
CA PRO A 283 -15.10 22.53 6.16
C PRO A 283 -15.64 21.26 5.46
N ALA A 284 -15.52 20.09 6.10
CA ALA A 284 -16.07 18.85 5.56
C ALA A 284 -17.61 18.87 5.50
N THR A 285 -18.25 19.41 6.54
CA THR A 285 -19.71 19.59 6.60
C THR A 285 -20.21 20.41 5.41
N LYS A 286 -19.55 21.54 5.10
CA LYS A 286 -19.89 22.38 3.95
C LYS A 286 -19.80 21.62 2.63
N LEU A 287 -18.73 20.84 2.44
CA LEU A 287 -18.55 20.03 1.22
C LEU A 287 -19.62 18.94 1.07
N LEU A 288 -19.97 18.27 2.18
CA LEU A 288 -20.96 17.19 2.19
C LEU A 288 -22.39 17.70 2.02
N LEU A 289 -22.71 18.87 2.56
CA LEU A 289 -24.03 19.50 2.34
C LEU A 289 -24.30 19.83 0.88
N ALA A 290 -23.26 20.09 0.08
CA ALA A 290 -23.41 20.36 -1.35
C ALA A 290 -23.93 19.14 -2.16
N ILE A 291 -23.83 17.93 -1.59
CA ILE A 291 -24.32 16.68 -2.19
C ILE A 291 -25.38 15.98 -1.32
N GLU A 292 -25.90 16.68 -0.30
CA GLU A 292 -26.97 16.17 0.54
C GLU A 292 -28.29 16.21 -0.25
N THR A 293 -28.98 15.08 -0.31
CA THR A 293 -30.23 14.94 -1.06
C THR A 293 -31.45 15.11 -0.17
N ASP A 294 -31.30 14.95 1.16
CA ASP A 294 -32.38 15.11 2.13
C ASP A 294 -32.00 16.07 3.27
N ILE A 295 -31.89 17.35 2.94
CA ILE A 295 -31.55 18.42 3.89
C ILE A 295 -32.66 18.65 4.94
N ASN A 296 -33.92 18.43 4.55
CA ASN A 296 -35.11 18.69 5.36
C ASN A 296 -35.73 17.41 5.96
N GLY A 297 -35.04 16.28 5.83
CA GLY A 297 -35.43 14.99 6.38
C GLY A 297 -35.46 14.99 7.90
N TRP A 298 -36.19 14.02 8.44
CA TRP A 298 -36.28 13.81 9.87
C TRP A 298 -35.21 12.84 10.36
N ASP A 299 -34.60 13.16 11.51
CA ASP A 299 -33.80 12.21 12.27
C ASP A 299 -34.68 11.16 12.98
N LYS A 300 -34.05 10.24 13.71
CA LYS A 300 -34.76 9.20 14.49
C LYS A 300 -35.69 9.74 15.57
N TYR A 301 -35.52 11.00 15.97
CA TYR A 301 -36.39 11.68 16.92
C TYR A 301 -37.46 12.50 16.22
N GLY A 302 -37.49 12.59 14.89
CA GLY A 302 -38.46 13.36 14.13
C GLY A 302 -38.13 14.84 14.01
N ALA A 303 -36.92 15.25 14.36
CA ALA A 303 -36.43 16.62 14.19
C ALA A 303 -35.73 16.75 12.83
N THR A 304 -35.81 17.92 12.19
CA THR A 304 -34.92 18.20 11.04
C THR A 304 -33.51 18.52 11.53
N LYS A 305 -32.51 18.41 10.65
CA LYS A 305 -31.11 18.81 10.98
C LYS A 305 -31.04 20.24 11.55
N LEU A 306 -31.88 21.15 11.05
CA LEU A 306 -31.95 22.54 11.50
C LEU A 306 -32.52 22.67 12.93
N HIS A 307 -33.54 21.90 13.30
CA HIS A 307 -34.05 21.86 14.67
C HIS A 307 -32.97 21.41 15.65
N SER A 308 -32.28 20.32 15.32
CA SER A 308 -31.21 19.77 16.16
C SER A 308 -30.03 20.74 16.29
N ALA A 309 -29.68 21.47 15.24
CA ALA A 309 -28.63 22.49 15.29
C ALA A 309 -28.99 23.66 16.23
N ILE A 310 -30.26 24.10 16.23
CA ILE A 310 -30.77 25.16 17.13
C ILE A 310 -30.80 24.68 18.57
N LEU A 311 -31.32 23.48 18.81
CA LEU A 311 -31.42 22.91 20.16
C LEU A 311 -30.05 22.85 20.86
N ASN A 312 -28.99 22.54 20.10
CA ASN A 312 -27.62 22.42 20.59
C ASN A 312 -26.79 23.70 20.42
N GLU A 313 -27.41 24.83 20.04
CA GLU A 313 -26.77 26.14 19.86
C GLU A 313 -25.54 26.14 18.91
N LYS A 314 -25.57 25.30 17.86
CA LYS A 314 -24.49 25.18 16.88
C LYS A 314 -24.64 26.22 15.76
N TYR A 315 -24.25 27.46 16.01
CA TYR A 315 -24.41 28.61 15.09
C TYR A 315 -23.81 28.38 13.70
N GLU A 316 -22.60 27.83 13.63
CA GLU A 316 -21.91 27.53 12.37
C GLU A 316 -22.69 26.50 11.56
N LEU A 317 -23.21 25.46 12.22
CA LEU A 317 -24.06 24.45 11.59
C LEU A 317 -25.39 25.04 11.12
N ILE A 318 -26.02 25.93 11.91
CA ILE A 318 -27.25 26.63 11.51
C ILE A 318 -26.99 27.39 10.20
N GLN A 319 -25.92 28.18 10.13
CA GLN A 319 -25.59 28.93 8.92
C GLN A 319 -25.35 27.99 7.72
N LEU A 320 -24.55 26.95 7.90
CA LEU A 320 -24.26 25.98 6.82
C LEU A 320 -25.52 25.28 6.31
N LEU A 321 -26.43 24.89 7.21
CA LEU A 321 -27.70 24.27 6.83
C LEU A 321 -28.60 25.23 6.06
N LEU A 322 -28.69 26.50 6.49
CA LEU A 322 -29.46 27.53 5.79
C LEU A 322 -28.87 27.83 4.40
N ASP A 323 -27.55 27.93 4.30
CA ASP A 323 -26.82 28.13 3.03
C ASP A 323 -27.06 26.94 2.08
N ALA A 324 -27.18 25.72 2.61
CA ALA A 324 -27.51 24.50 1.88
C ALA A 324 -29.02 24.35 1.56
N GLY A 325 -29.87 25.32 1.93
CA GLY A 325 -31.29 25.32 1.61
C GLY A 325 -32.19 24.59 2.61
N ALA A 326 -31.75 24.38 3.85
CA ALA A 326 -32.62 23.94 4.93
C ALA A 326 -33.77 24.94 5.12
N ASP A 327 -35.00 24.44 5.23
CA ASP A 327 -36.21 25.24 5.35
C ASP A 327 -36.53 25.49 6.85
N PRO A 328 -36.44 26.74 7.34
CA PRO A 328 -36.82 27.09 8.72
C PRO A 328 -38.30 26.84 9.05
N GLN A 329 -39.16 26.76 8.02
CA GLN A 329 -40.60 26.55 8.17
C GLN A 329 -40.99 25.07 8.12
N LYS A 330 -40.07 24.17 7.73
CA LYS A 330 -40.32 22.74 7.76
C LYS A 330 -40.66 22.34 9.20
N LYS A 331 -41.80 21.70 9.39
CA LYS A 331 -42.22 21.21 10.70
C LYS A 331 -41.53 19.90 11.05
N ASP A 332 -41.15 19.76 12.31
CA ASP A 332 -40.79 18.49 12.92
C ASP A 332 -42.03 17.59 13.10
N LYS A 333 -41.83 16.37 13.63
CA LYS A 333 -42.94 15.42 13.87
C LYS A 333 -43.98 15.90 14.89
N TRP A 334 -43.67 16.93 15.68
CA TRP A 334 -44.57 17.53 16.68
C TRP A 334 -45.25 18.80 16.16
N GLY A 335 -45.05 19.13 14.88
CA GLY A 335 -45.68 20.27 14.22
C GLY A 335 -44.99 21.61 14.52
N LYS A 336 -43.78 21.59 15.07
CA LYS A 336 -43.00 22.78 15.41
C LYS A 336 -41.98 23.12 14.34
N THR A 337 -41.77 24.41 14.12
CA THR A 337 -40.78 24.96 13.18
C THR A 337 -39.47 25.33 13.88
N ALA A 338 -38.40 25.46 13.10
CA ALA A 338 -37.10 25.88 13.61
C ALA A 338 -37.18 27.28 14.26
N ILE A 339 -38.00 28.17 13.69
CA ILE A 339 -38.25 29.52 14.21
C ILE A 339 -38.93 29.46 15.59
N GLU A 340 -39.98 28.65 15.75
CA GLU A 340 -40.67 28.49 17.03
C GLU A 340 -39.74 27.93 18.13
N PHE A 341 -38.79 27.07 17.78
CA PHE A 341 -37.75 26.61 18.71
C PHE A 341 -36.82 27.73 19.15
N ALA A 342 -36.33 28.54 18.20
CA ALA A 342 -35.44 29.67 18.49
C ALA A 342 -36.13 30.76 19.33
N GLU A 343 -37.43 31.01 19.12
CA GLU A 343 -38.22 31.96 19.91
C GLU A 343 -38.36 31.48 21.36
N ARG A 344 -38.60 30.19 21.57
CA ARG A 344 -38.67 29.58 22.91
C ARG A 344 -37.36 29.64 23.70
N GLN A 345 -36.22 29.51 23.01
CA GLN A 345 -34.91 29.66 23.62
C GLN A 345 -34.53 31.12 23.90
N ASN A 346 -35.32 32.09 23.42
CA ASN A 346 -35.02 33.52 23.48
C ASN A 346 -33.64 33.87 22.93
N ASN A 347 -33.27 33.28 21.78
CA ASN A 347 -31.96 33.44 21.15
C ASN A 347 -32.02 34.42 19.96
N PRO A 348 -31.75 35.72 20.16
CA PRO A 348 -31.90 36.74 19.11
C PRO A 348 -30.93 36.53 17.94
N LYS A 349 -29.76 35.95 18.19
CA LYS A 349 -28.77 35.66 17.14
C LYS A 349 -29.29 34.60 16.17
N VAL A 350 -29.85 33.51 16.68
CA VAL A 350 -30.48 32.47 15.84
C VAL A 350 -31.70 33.02 15.11
N LEU A 351 -32.56 33.79 15.78
CA LEU A 351 -33.74 34.37 15.15
C LEU A 351 -33.40 35.26 13.96
N LYS A 352 -32.36 36.07 14.09
CA LYS A 352 -31.85 36.90 12.98
C LYS A 352 -31.41 36.05 11.78
N LEU A 353 -30.67 34.96 12.03
CA LEU A 353 -30.25 34.01 10.99
C LEU A 353 -31.44 33.36 10.28
N LEU A 354 -32.45 32.90 11.03
CA LEU A 354 -33.61 32.20 10.47
C LEU A 354 -34.56 33.10 9.69
N LYS A 355 -34.68 34.38 10.09
CA LYS A 355 -35.60 35.36 9.46
C LYS A 355 -34.98 36.06 8.24
N LYS A 356 -33.69 35.83 7.93
CA LYS A 356 -32.91 36.53 6.88
C LYS A 356 -32.96 38.07 7.04
N GLU A 357 -32.89 38.57 8.27
CA GLU A 357 -32.83 40.00 8.60
C GLU A 357 -31.42 40.51 8.88
#